data_AF-A0A920QUN7-F1
#
_entry.id   AF-A0A920QUN7-F1
#
_cell.length_a   1.000
_cell.length_b   1.000
_cell.length_c   1.000
_cell.angle_alpha   90.00
_cell.angle_beta   90.00
_cell.angle_gamma   90.00
#
_symmetry.space_group_name_H-M   'P 1'
#
loop_
_entity.id
_entity.type
_entity.pdbx_description
1 polymer ?
#
loop_
_entity_poly.entity_id
_entity_poly.type
_entity_poly.pdbx_seq_one_letter_code
_entity_poly.pdbx_strand_id
1 'polypeptide(L)'
;MHRLFKGVLAEQLILELPRSEAELEQFEATIAKHKSGLAGIILEPLVQAAAGMKFHDPEVLAAVADVARRHGLLLILDEIATGFGRTGTMFACEQASVEPDI
;
A
#
# COMPACT_ATOMS: atom_id res chain seq x y z
N MET A 1 10.57 10.59 2.41
CA MET A 1 10.34 12.00 2.02
C MET A 1 11.61 12.83 2.20
N HIS A 2 11.79 13.85 1.35
CA HIS A 2 13.00 14.68 1.33
C HIS A 2 13.15 15.51 2.62
N ARG A 3 14.34 15.48 3.24
CA ARG A 3 14.62 16.12 4.54
C ARG A 3 14.25 17.62 4.58
N LEU A 4 14.28 18.29 3.43
CA LEU A 4 13.98 19.72 3.29
C LEU A 4 12.55 20.11 3.71
N PHE A 5 11.59 19.19 3.62
CA PHE A 5 10.18 19.49 3.91
C PHE A 5 9.72 19.04 5.30
N LYS A 6 10.65 18.57 6.15
CA LYS A 6 10.33 18.15 7.51
C LYS A 6 9.80 19.34 8.32
N GLY A 7 8.66 19.16 8.98
CA GLY A 7 7.98 20.20 9.75
C GLY A 7 7.07 21.14 8.92
N VAL A 8 7.01 20.94 7.60
CA VAL A 8 6.08 21.67 6.71
C VAL A 8 4.99 20.73 6.18
N LEU A 9 5.37 19.53 5.73
CA LEU A 9 4.42 18.52 5.29
C LEU A 9 3.90 17.70 6.47
N ALA A 10 2.66 17.22 6.35
CA ALA A 10 2.09 16.27 7.29
C ALA A 10 2.98 15.02 7.40
N GLU A 11 3.20 14.57 8.63
CA GLU A 11 3.96 13.35 8.86
C GLU A 11 3.11 12.13 8.49
N GLN A 12 3.76 11.17 7.83
CA GLN A 12 3.14 9.93 7.38
C GLN A 12 3.97 8.76 7.88
N LEU A 13 3.31 7.64 8.16
CA LEU A 13 3.97 6.38 8.44
C LEU A 13 4.36 5.72 7.10
N ILE A 14 5.66 5.65 6.82
CA ILE A 14 6.19 5.01 5.61
C ILE A 14 6.71 3.63 6.00
N LEU A 15 6.10 2.58 5.44
CA LEU A 15 6.47 1.18 5.66
C LEU A 15 6.90 0.53 4.34
N GLU A 16 7.80 -0.44 4.44
CA GLU A 16 8.09 -1.34 3.32
C GLU A 16 6.96 -2.35 3.14
N LEU A 17 6.79 -2.85 1.91
CA LEU A 17 5.78 -3.88 1.63
C LEU A 17 6.20 -5.21 2.26
N PRO A 18 5.31 -5.90 2.99
CA PRO A 18 5.63 -7.17 3.63
C PRO A 18 5.69 -8.31 2.61
N ARG A 19 6.87 -8.93 2.45
CA ARG A 19 7.12 -10.03 1.49
C ARG A 19 7.28 -11.39 2.16
N SER A 20 7.25 -11.42 3.48
CA SER A 20 7.27 -12.64 4.28
C SER A 20 6.24 -12.55 5.40
N GLU A 21 5.90 -13.69 5.99
CA GLU A 21 4.99 -13.75 7.14
C GLU A 21 5.49 -12.90 8.31
N ALA A 22 6.78 -12.98 8.64
CA ALA A 22 7.38 -12.17 9.71
C ALA A 22 7.33 -10.66 9.40
N GLU A 23 7.51 -10.26 8.14
CA GLU A 23 7.36 -8.86 7.75
C GLU A 23 5.90 -8.40 7.82
N LEU A 24 4.95 -9.27 7.49
CA LEU A 24 3.52 -8.97 7.59
C LEU A 24 3.08 -8.80 9.05
N GLU A 25 3.56 -9.67 9.95
CA GLU A 25 3.35 -9.52 11.39
C GLU A 25 3.89 -8.18 11.89
N GLN A 26 5.09 -7.78 11.46
CA GLN A 26 5.69 -6.52 11.86
C GLN A 26 4.95 -5.31 11.25
N PHE A 27 4.49 -5.42 10.01
CA PHE A 27 3.68 -4.41 9.33
C PHE A 27 2.39 -4.18 10.13
N GLU A 28 1.66 -5.25 10.43
CA GLU A 28 0.43 -5.19 11.21
C GLU A 28 0.66 -4.66 12.64
N ALA A 29 1.70 -5.11 13.33
CA ALA A 29 2.03 -4.61 14.67
C ALA A 29 2.25 -3.09 14.66
N THR A 30 2.86 -2.57 13.60
CA THR A 30 3.11 -1.14 13.44
C THR A 30 1.82 -0.36 13.15
N ILE A 31 0.93 -0.92 12.32
CA ILE A 31 -0.41 -0.38 12.07
C ILE A 31 -1.23 -0.34 13.37
N ALA A 32 -1.29 -1.46 14.10
CA ALA A 32 -2.03 -1.57 15.36
C ALA A 32 -1.55 -0.53 16.40
N LYS A 33 -0.24 -0.31 16.49
CA LYS A 33 0.35 0.69 17.39
C LYS A 33 -0.07 2.12 17.09
N HIS A 34 -0.31 2.47 15.82
CA HIS A 34 -0.61 3.84 15.39
C HIS A 34 -2.06 4.03 14.94
N LYS A 35 -2.90 2.99 15.04
CA LYS A 35 -4.24 2.91 14.46
C LYS A 35 -5.10 4.15 14.69
N SER A 36 -5.09 4.72 15.89
CA SER A 36 -5.91 5.88 16.24
C SER A 36 -5.57 7.16 15.45
N GLY A 37 -4.39 7.23 14.85
CA GLY A 37 -3.94 8.35 14.03
C GLY A 37 -3.91 8.06 12.52
N LEU A 38 -4.30 6.86 12.09
CA LEU A 38 -4.26 6.46 10.68
C LEU A 38 -5.67 6.57 10.07
N ALA A 39 -5.76 7.23 8.91
CA ALA A 39 -6.99 7.28 8.13
C ALA A 39 -7.10 6.14 7.11
N GLY A 40 -5.97 5.69 6.57
CA GLY A 40 -5.92 4.70 5.50
C GLY A 40 -4.49 4.29 5.14
N ILE A 41 -4.40 3.33 4.23
CA ILE A 41 -3.17 2.86 3.59
C ILE A 41 -3.26 3.26 2.11
N ILE A 42 -2.19 3.85 1.58
CA ILE A 42 -2.07 4.21 0.16
C ILE A 42 -0.84 3.51 -0.45
N LEU A 43 -0.99 2.88 -1.61
CA LEU A 43 0.11 2.27 -2.35
C LEU A 43 -0.18 2.18 -3.87
N GLU A 44 0.88 2.11 -4.67
CA GLU A 44 0.82 1.74 -6.09
C GLU A 44 0.74 0.19 -6.21
N PRO A 45 -0.31 -0.39 -6.83
CA PRO A 45 -0.46 -1.85 -6.90
C PRO A 45 0.42 -2.50 -7.97
N LEU A 46 1.07 -3.61 -7.60
CA LEU A 46 2.00 -4.44 -8.38
C LEU A 46 3.32 -3.76 -8.77
N VAL A 47 3.28 -2.48 -9.15
CA VAL A 47 4.44 -1.74 -9.65
C VAL A 47 4.52 -0.37 -8.98
N GLN A 48 5.54 -0.15 -8.16
CA GLN A 48 5.89 1.18 -7.65
C GLN A 48 6.79 1.87 -8.68
N ALA A 49 6.20 2.72 -9.53
CA ALA A 49 6.84 3.20 -10.74
C ALA A 49 7.95 4.21 -10.44
N ALA A 50 7.58 5.33 -9.81
CA ALA A 50 8.51 6.41 -9.49
C ALA A 50 9.54 6.03 -8.41
N ALA A 51 9.26 4.98 -7.63
CA ALA A 51 10.19 4.41 -6.65
C ALA A 51 11.30 3.55 -7.28
N GLY A 52 11.38 3.49 -8.62
CA GLY A 52 12.42 2.77 -9.36
C GLY A 52 11.93 1.48 -10.01
N MET A 53 10.67 1.44 -10.47
CA MET A 53 10.05 0.25 -11.08
C MET A 53 10.16 -1.00 -10.18
N LYS A 54 9.74 -0.85 -8.92
CA LYS A 54 9.77 -1.97 -7.97
C LYS A 54 8.51 -2.80 -8.13
N PHE A 55 8.69 -4.09 -8.40
CA PHE A 55 7.60 -5.05 -8.54
C PHE A 55 7.34 -5.77 -7.21
N HIS A 56 6.10 -6.16 -7.00
CA HIS A 56 5.69 -7.08 -5.93
C HIS A 56 4.56 -7.99 -6.41
N ASP A 57 4.40 -9.12 -5.73
CA ASP A 57 3.40 -10.12 -6.10
C ASP A 57 1.98 -9.69 -5.67
N PRO A 58 0.92 -10.16 -6.36
CA PRO A 58 -0.47 -9.88 -5.99
C PRO A 58 -0.83 -10.31 -4.56
N GLU A 59 -0.21 -11.37 -4.03
CA GLU A 59 -0.42 -11.85 -2.67
C GLU A 59 -0.02 -10.82 -1.61
N VAL A 60 1.02 -10.01 -1.89
CA VAL A 60 1.43 -8.91 -1.02
C VAL A 60 0.34 -7.85 -0.94
N LEU A 61 -0.29 -7.52 -2.06
CA LEU A 61 -1.39 -6.57 -2.11
C LEU A 61 -2.62 -7.10 -1.36
N ALA A 62 -2.97 -8.38 -1.56
CA ALA A 62 -4.07 -9.02 -0.85
C ALA A 62 -3.85 -9.04 0.68
N ALA A 63 -2.61 -9.29 1.13
CA ALA A 63 -2.27 -9.26 2.55
C ALA A 63 -2.41 -7.86 3.16
N VAL A 64 -1.92 -6.83 2.46
CA VAL A 64 -2.07 -5.42 2.90
C VAL A 64 -3.55 -5.01 2.94
N ALA A 65 -4.33 -5.42 1.94
CA ALA A 65 -5.78 -5.17 1.89
C ALA A 65 -6.52 -5.83 3.06
N ASP A 66 -6.18 -7.08 3.41
CA ASP A 66 -6.78 -7.74 4.57
C ASP A 66 -6.44 -7.04 5.89
N VAL A 67 -5.18 -6.59 6.06
CA VAL A 67 -4.79 -5.78 7.23
C VAL A 67 -5.59 -4.48 7.28
N ALA A 68 -5.72 -3.75 6.18
CA ALA A 68 -6.52 -2.53 6.11
C ALA A 68 -7.96 -2.79 6.59
N ARG A 69 -8.60 -3.81 6.03
CA ARG A 69 -9.96 -4.22 6.37
C ARG A 69 -10.11 -4.62 7.83
N ARG A 70 -9.25 -5.48 8.36
CA ARG A 70 -9.30 -5.93 9.77
C ARG A 70 -9.09 -4.78 10.75
N HIS A 71 -8.37 -3.74 10.34
CA HIS A 71 -8.17 -2.55 11.16
C HIS A 71 -9.18 -1.43 10.88
N GLY A 72 -10.09 -1.59 9.91
CA GLY A 72 -11.07 -0.55 9.55
C GLY A 72 -10.42 0.71 8.98
N LEU A 73 -9.31 0.53 8.26
CA LEU A 73 -8.60 1.58 7.53
C LEU A 73 -9.03 1.57 6.07
N LEU A 74 -9.11 2.75 5.45
CA LEU A 74 -9.34 2.85 4.01
C LEU A 74 -8.15 2.30 3.25
N LEU A 75 -8.39 1.55 2.18
CA LEU A 75 -7.40 1.13 1.21
C LEU A 75 -7.51 2.01 -0.05
N ILE A 76 -6.43 2.73 -0.35
CA ILE A 76 -6.31 3.60 -1.53
C ILE A 76 -5.27 3.01 -2.47
N LEU A 77 -5.65 2.71 -3.71
CA LEU A 77 -4.72 2.19 -4.72
C LEU A 77 -4.46 3.22 -5.81
N ASP A 78 -3.23 3.74 -5.87
CA ASP A 78 -2.81 4.69 -6.90
C ASP A 78 -2.50 3.96 -8.20
N GLU A 79 -3.52 3.86 -9.05
CA GLU A 79 -3.45 3.22 -10.37
C GLU A 79 -3.17 4.23 -11.51
N ILE A 80 -2.67 5.44 -11.22
CA ILE A 80 -2.37 6.43 -12.28
C ILE A 80 -1.35 5.87 -13.27
N ALA A 81 -0.34 5.13 -12.79
CA ALA A 81 0.68 4.51 -13.65
C ALA A 81 0.26 3.14 -14.18
N THR A 82 -0.42 2.34 -13.37
CA THR A 82 -0.68 0.91 -13.62
C THR A 82 -2.03 0.63 -14.26
N GLY A 83 -2.98 1.56 -14.17
CA GLY A 83 -4.31 1.43 -14.74
C GLY A 83 -4.32 1.42 -16.27
N PHE A 84 -5.49 1.12 -16.81
CA PHE A 84 -5.79 1.05 -18.24
C PHE A 84 -4.90 0.07 -19.03
N GLY A 85 -4.66 -1.11 -18.48
CA GLY A 85 -4.00 -2.20 -19.23
C GLY A 85 -2.49 -2.25 -19.11
N ARG A 86 -1.84 -1.33 -18.38
CA ARG A 86 -0.36 -1.27 -18.33
C ARG A 86 0.26 -2.56 -17.79
N THR A 87 -0.40 -3.21 -16.84
CA THR A 87 0.07 -4.44 -16.18
C THR A 87 -0.55 -5.73 -16.75
N GLY A 88 -1.35 -5.63 -17.83
CA GLY A 88 -2.02 -6.76 -18.49
C GLY A 88 -3.49 -6.97 -18.10
N THR A 89 -3.94 -6.35 -17.01
CA THR A 89 -5.36 -6.23 -16.61
C THR A 89 -5.82 -4.78 -16.70
N MET A 90 -7.15 -4.52 -16.71
CA MET A 90 -7.64 -3.15 -16.84
C MET A 90 -7.16 -2.29 -15.67
N PHE A 91 -7.19 -2.83 -14.46
CA PHE A 91 -6.50 -2.31 -13.28
C PHE A 91 -5.61 -3.39 -12.66
N ALA A 92 -4.49 -3.01 -12.05
CA ALA A 92 -3.54 -3.96 -11.47
C ALA A 92 -4.11 -4.68 -10.23
N CYS A 93 -4.98 -4.03 -9.46
CA CYS A 93 -5.65 -4.62 -8.29
C CYS A 93 -6.47 -5.88 -8.62
N GLU A 94 -6.95 -6.01 -9.87
CA GLU A 94 -7.69 -7.18 -10.37
C GLU A 94 -6.87 -8.47 -10.23
N GLN A 95 -5.55 -8.41 -10.42
CA GLN A 95 -4.68 -9.57 -10.32
C GLN A 95 -4.56 -10.10 -8.88
N ALA A 96 -4.82 -9.24 -7.89
CA ALA A 96 -4.88 -9.61 -6.47
C ALA A 96 -6.30 -9.92 -5.99
N SER A 97 -7.33 -9.78 -6.85
CA SER A 97 -8.74 -9.85 -6.47
C SER A 97 -9.07 -8.90 -5.29
N VAL A 98 -8.48 -7.71 -5.29
CA VAL A 98 -8.67 -6.68 -4.26
C VAL A 98 -9.54 -5.55 -4.81
N GLU A 99 -10.56 -5.18 -4.04
CA GLU A 99 -11.36 -3.99 -4.26
C GLU A 99 -10.90 -2.89 -3.29
N PRO A 100 -10.33 -1.77 -3.80
CA PRO A 100 -9.98 -0.64 -2.95
C PRO A 100 -11.20 0.17 -2.53
N ASP A 101 -11.08 0.92 -1.45
CA ASP A 101 -12.08 1.94 -1.10
C ASP A 101 -11.98 3.16 -2.03
N ILE A 102 -10.76 3.46 -2.52
CA ILE A 102 -10.44 4.62 -3.38
C ILE A 102 -9.40 4.25 -4.45
#